data_AF-A0A0K1E5K1-F1
#
_entry.id   AF-A0A0K1E5K1-F1
#
_cell.length_a   1.000
_cell.length_b   1.000
_cell.length_c   1.000
_cell.angle_alpha   90.00
_cell.angle_beta   90.00
_cell.angle_gamma   90.00
#
_symmetry.space_group_name_H-M   'P 1'
#
loop_
_entity.id
_entity.type
_entity.pdbx_description
1 polymer ?
#
loop_
_entity_poly.entity_id
_entity_poly.type
_entity_poly.pdbx_seq_one_letter_code
_entity_poly.pdbx_strand_id
1 'polypeptide(L)'
;MSATWWIYSPLAPEAMRALEDECERVLEAYLEAHRDSEDEYAEVLASSKLPTLDELEALYRRSRKSIPASVTARFEACRSMMILERPGDLDVDAVQVSMLRFLLEKTGEALVLFNDGALETSEEVLRDLARKRGAADFLLEKPAAPARPPARRGVKATGDDASGEARAGRVEQMLSAARVNPELSIDVVEVLRKTPDLGRRYAALLIEEGAMSDASAAETLGVDRSEVGAVAAKLEVALRAVTG
;
A
#
# COMPACT_ATOMS: atom_id res chain seq x y z
N MET A 1 23.68 -20.52 7.95
CA MET A 1 22.61 -21.25 7.24
C MET A 1 21.84 -20.21 6.46
N SER A 2 21.63 -20.41 5.15
CA SER A 2 20.72 -19.56 4.37
C SER A 2 19.30 -20.00 4.67
N ALA A 3 18.44 -19.10 5.14
CA ALA A 3 17.02 -19.37 5.24
C ALA A 3 16.39 -19.33 3.83
N THR A 4 15.27 -20.03 3.67
CA THR A 4 14.46 -19.98 2.46
C THR A 4 13.00 -20.04 2.87
N TRP A 5 12.15 -19.20 2.27
CA TRP A 5 10.71 -19.29 2.46
C TRP A 5 10.03 -19.62 1.14
N TRP A 6 8.82 -20.18 1.24
CA TRP A 6 8.04 -20.57 0.08
C TRP A 6 6.61 -20.06 0.18
N ILE A 7 6.08 -19.52 -0.92
CA ILE A 7 4.68 -19.14 -1.07
C ILE A 7 4.05 -20.05 -2.12
N TYR A 8 3.19 -20.96 -1.71
CA TYR A 8 2.41 -21.83 -2.60
C TYR A 8 1.11 -21.13 -2.97
N SER A 9 0.82 -21.02 -4.27
CA SER A 9 -0.25 -20.16 -4.77
C SER A 9 -1.12 -20.86 -5.82
N PRO A 10 -2.42 -20.52 -5.90
CA PRO A 10 -3.32 -20.97 -6.96
C PRO A 10 -3.04 -20.26 -8.30
N LEU A 11 -2.22 -19.21 -8.32
CA LEU A 11 -1.87 -18.51 -9.56
C LEU A 11 -1.19 -19.45 -10.56
N ALA A 12 -1.50 -19.26 -11.85
CA ALA A 12 -0.79 -19.94 -12.92
C ALA A 12 0.70 -19.51 -12.95
N PRO A 13 1.62 -20.38 -13.42
CA PRO A 13 3.04 -20.06 -13.47
C PRO A 13 3.39 -18.73 -14.16
N GLU A 14 2.66 -18.37 -15.22
CA GLU A 14 2.87 -17.12 -15.94
C GLU A 14 2.48 -15.89 -15.10
N ALA A 15 1.38 -15.99 -14.35
CA ALA A 15 0.95 -14.95 -13.43
C ALA A 15 1.91 -14.82 -12.23
N MET A 16 2.50 -15.93 -11.78
CA MET A 16 3.51 -15.91 -10.73
C MET A 16 4.81 -15.23 -11.18
N ARG A 17 5.26 -15.48 -12.41
CA ARG A 17 6.41 -14.78 -13.00
C ARG A 17 6.14 -13.29 -13.16
N ALA A 18 4.94 -12.92 -13.63
CA ALA A 18 4.57 -11.51 -13.71
C ALA A 18 4.59 -10.82 -12.33
N LEU A 19 4.23 -11.55 -11.27
CA LEU A 19 4.29 -11.03 -9.90
C LEU A 19 5.74 -10.91 -9.38
N GLU A 20 6.62 -11.86 -9.72
CA GLU A 20 8.06 -11.74 -9.48
C GLU A 20 8.62 -10.47 -10.13
N ASP A 21 8.40 -10.30 -11.45
CA ASP A 21 8.84 -9.11 -12.19
C ASP A 21 8.26 -7.80 -11.59
N GLU A 22 7.00 -7.83 -11.15
CA GLU A 22 6.34 -6.69 -10.51
C GLU A 22 7.01 -6.37 -9.16
N CYS A 23 7.31 -7.39 -8.34
CA CYS A 23 7.97 -7.24 -7.05
C CYS A 23 9.39 -6.70 -7.20
N GLU A 24 10.17 -7.23 -8.16
CA GLU A 24 11.53 -6.78 -8.45
C GLU A 24 11.53 -5.30 -8.84
N ARG A 25 10.67 -4.91 -9.78
CA ARG A 25 10.55 -3.51 -10.20
C ARG A 25 10.16 -2.56 -9.06
N VAL A 26 9.25 -3.00 -8.18
CA VAL A 26 8.82 -2.22 -7.00
C VAL A 26 9.98 -2.08 -6.01
N LEU A 27 10.71 -3.16 -5.76
CA LEU A 27 11.88 -3.15 -4.89
C LEU A 27 13.00 -2.26 -5.45
N GLU A 28 13.31 -2.36 -6.74
CA GLU A 28 14.31 -1.51 -7.41
C GLU A 28 13.95 -0.03 -7.30
N ALA A 29 12.67 0.31 -7.55
CA ALA A 29 12.19 1.69 -7.42
C ALA A 29 12.34 2.20 -5.96
N TYR A 30 12.04 1.35 -4.98
CA TYR A 30 12.23 1.67 -3.58
C TYR A 30 13.70 1.91 -3.23
N LEU A 31 14.60 1.00 -3.64
CA LEU A 31 16.04 1.08 -3.35
C LEU A 31 16.69 2.28 -4.05
N GLU A 32 16.23 2.63 -5.26
CA GLU A 32 16.70 3.83 -5.96
C GLU A 32 16.27 5.12 -5.23
N ALA A 33 15.09 5.13 -4.63
CA ALA A 33 14.62 6.24 -3.79
C ALA A 33 15.27 6.25 -2.39
N HIS A 34 15.70 5.09 -1.88
CA HIS A 34 16.24 4.89 -0.54
C HIS A 34 17.61 4.20 -0.59
N ARG A 35 18.57 4.83 -1.26
CA ARG A 35 19.91 4.25 -1.50
C ARG A 35 20.71 3.96 -0.24
N ASP A 36 20.38 4.63 0.87
CA ASP A 36 21.00 4.43 2.18
C ASP A 36 20.26 3.39 3.04
N SER A 37 19.31 2.64 2.47
CA SER A 37 18.60 1.57 3.18
C SER A 37 19.57 0.45 3.57
N GLU A 38 19.64 0.15 4.87
CA GLU A 38 20.40 -0.98 5.40
C GLU A 38 19.55 -2.25 5.59
N ASP A 39 18.23 -2.15 5.40
CA ASP A 39 17.29 -3.27 5.56
C ASP A 39 17.63 -4.42 4.59
N GLU A 40 17.65 -5.65 5.10
CA GLU A 40 17.79 -6.84 4.27
C GLU A 40 16.52 -7.11 3.46
N TYR A 41 16.69 -7.78 2.32
CA TYR A 41 15.60 -8.21 1.46
C TYR A 41 15.92 -9.55 0.82
N ALA A 42 14.87 -10.36 0.63
CA ALA A 42 14.98 -11.66 -0.02
C ALA A 42 15.09 -11.53 -1.55
N GLU A 43 15.80 -12.46 -2.16
CA GLU A 43 15.71 -12.70 -3.60
C GLU A 43 14.43 -13.49 -3.90
N VAL A 44 13.60 -12.97 -4.80
CA VAL A 44 12.28 -13.53 -5.12
C VAL A 44 12.36 -14.29 -6.44
N LEU A 45 11.97 -15.57 -6.44
CA LEU A 45 12.05 -16.44 -7.62
C LEU A 45 10.75 -17.20 -7.84
N ALA A 46 10.09 -17.02 -8.99
CA ALA A 46 8.92 -17.83 -9.34
C ALA A 46 9.34 -19.23 -9.82
N SER A 47 8.60 -20.23 -9.36
CA SER A 47 8.77 -21.62 -9.75
C SER A 47 7.43 -22.28 -10.06
N SER A 48 7.42 -23.12 -11.09
CA SER A 48 6.28 -23.97 -11.42
C SER A 48 6.36 -25.35 -10.76
N LYS A 49 7.49 -25.66 -10.10
CA LYS A 49 7.73 -26.99 -9.53
C LYS A 49 7.21 -27.05 -8.10
N LEU A 50 5.98 -27.51 -7.94
CA LEU A 50 5.41 -27.81 -6.64
C LEU A 50 5.98 -29.13 -6.08
N PRO A 51 6.21 -29.22 -4.77
CA PRO A 51 6.44 -30.51 -4.13
C PRO A 51 5.15 -31.35 -4.18
N THR A 52 5.32 -32.65 -4.05
CA THR A 52 4.21 -33.59 -3.89
C THR A 52 3.62 -33.49 -2.48
N LEU A 53 2.35 -33.92 -2.32
CA LEU A 53 1.74 -34.04 -0.99
C LEU A 53 2.55 -34.98 -0.08
N ASP A 54 3.12 -36.06 -0.62
CA ASP A 54 3.97 -36.99 0.13
C ASP A 54 5.22 -36.31 0.71
N GLU A 55 5.86 -35.43 -0.07
CA GLU A 55 7.00 -34.63 0.38
C GLU A 55 6.60 -33.65 1.48
N LEU A 56 5.42 -33.02 1.35
CA LEU A 56 4.88 -32.14 2.38
C LEU A 56 4.54 -32.90 3.68
N GLU A 57 3.93 -34.07 3.56
CA GLU A 57 3.66 -34.95 4.71
C GLU A 57 4.94 -35.42 5.40
N ALA A 58 6.01 -35.68 4.64
CA ALA A 58 7.30 -36.04 5.22
C ALA A 58 7.86 -34.90 6.07
N LEU A 59 7.67 -33.64 5.65
CA LEU A 59 8.09 -32.45 6.40
C LEU A 59 7.34 -32.34 7.74
N TYR A 60 6.02 -32.53 7.72
CA TYR A 60 5.19 -32.51 8.93
C TYR A 60 5.49 -33.67 9.90
N ARG A 61 5.78 -34.86 9.35
CA ARG A 61 6.18 -36.02 10.15
C ARG A 61 7.47 -35.80 10.93
N ARG A 62 8.46 -35.10 10.36
CA ARG A 62 9.70 -34.73 11.08
C ARG A 62 9.40 -33.90 12.33
N SER A 63 8.42 -33.01 12.23
CA SER A 63 7.95 -32.16 13.33
C SER A 63 6.89 -32.82 14.23
N ARG A 64 6.59 -34.11 14.01
CA ARG A 64 5.54 -34.89 14.72
C ARG A 64 4.16 -34.22 14.71
N LYS A 65 3.84 -33.50 13.62
CA LYS A 65 2.54 -32.85 13.41
C LYS A 65 1.80 -33.53 12.27
N SER A 66 0.47 -33.45 12.29
CA SER A 66 -0.38 -33.78 11.14
C SER A 66 -0.68 -32.52 10.34
N ILE A 67 -0.80 -32.65 9.02
CA ILE A 67 -1.25 -31.54 8.17
C ILE A 67 -2.76 -31.32 8.40
N PRO A 68 -3.21 -30.10 8.70
CA PRO A 68 -4.64 -29.79 8.76
C PRO A 68 -5.32 -30.02 7.41
N ALA A 69 -6.54 -30.56 7.40
CA ALA A 69 -7.28 -30.83 6.16
C ALA A 69 -7.51 -29.57 5.30
N SER A 70 -7.66 -28.40 5.95
CA SER A 70 -7.77 -27.10 5.26
C SER A 70 -6.49 -26.74 4.49
N VAL A 71 -5.32 -27.07 5.05
CA VAL A 71 -4.02 -26.85 4.39
C VAL A 71 -3.86 -27.81 3.23
N THR A 72 -4.21 -29.10 3.40
CA THR A 72 -4.17 -30.09 2.31
C THR A 72 -5.02 -29.65 1.12
N ALA A 73 -6.28 -29.28 1.35
CA ALA A 73 -7.19 -28.88 0.27
C ALA A 73 -6.69 -27.63 -0.48
N ARG A 74 -6.12 -26.65 0.24
CA ARG A 74 -5.55 -25.45 -0.39
C ARG A 74 -4.26 -25.75 -1.14
N PHE A 75 -3.43 -26.65 -0.62
CA PHE A 75 -2.21 -27.08 -1.29
C PHE A 75 -2.52 -27.77 -2.63
N GLU A 76 -3.55 -28.63 -2.67
CA GLU A 76 -4.02 -29.27 -3.90
C GLU A 76 -4.52 -28.27 -4.96
N ALA A 77 -5.00 -27.10 -4.53
CA ALA A 77 -5.42 -26.03 -5.43
C ALA A 77 -4.25 -25.18 -5.97
N CYS A 78 -3.05 -25.34 -5.41
CA CYS A 78 -1.87 -24.59 -5.84
C CYS A 78 -1.39 -25.04 -7.22
N ARG A 79 -0.91 -24.09 -8.02
CA ARG A 79 -0.42 -24.32 -9.39
C ARG A 79 1.00 -23.84 -9.60
N SER A 80 1.48 -22.98 -8.74
CA SER A 80 2.83 -22.42 -8.77
C SER A 80 3.29 -22.09 -7.36
N MET A 81 4.56 -21.77 -7.24
CA MET A 81 5.14 -21.30 -5.99
C MET A 81 6.16 -20.19 -6.23
N MET A 82 6.41 -19.41 -5.20
CA MET A 82 7.46 -18.41 -5.15
C MET A 82 8.45 -18.79 -4.05
N ILE A 83 9.73 -18.60 -4.31
CA ILE A 83 10.84 -18.88 -3.41
C ILE A 83 11.42 -17.54 -2.98
N LEU A 84 11.57 -17.33 -1.68
CA LEU A 84 12.29 -16.19 -1.12
C LEU A 84 13.60 -16.72 -0.55
N GLU A 85 14.71 -16.44 -1.23
CA GLU A 85 16.04 -16.87 -0.81
C GLU A 85 16.70 -15.82 0.09
N ARG A 86 17.38 -16.31 1.14
CA ARG A 86 18.08 -15.47 2.13
C ARG A 86 17.19 -14.36 2.71
N PRO A 87 15.98 -14.67 3.20
CA PRO A 87 15.16 -13.69 3.87
C PRO A 87 15.79 -13.25 5.19
N GLY A 88 15.76 -11.94 5.45
CA GLY A 88 16.12 -11.29 6.72
C GLY A 88 15.12 -11.54 7.85
N ASP A 89 15.27 -10.81 8.95
CA ASP A 89 14.41 -10.89 10.13
C ASP A 89 13.21 -9.94 10.01
N LEU A 90 11.99 -10.50 9.96
CA LEU A 90 10.74 -9.73 9.87
C LEU A 90 10.51 -8.76 11.05
N ASP A 91 11.19 -8.93 12.18
CA ASP A 91 11.09 -7.98 13.30
C ASP A 91 11.97 -6.74 13.12
N VAL A 92 12.93 -6.78 12.20
CA VAL A 92 13.92 -5.71 12.00
C VAL A 92 13.85 -5.13 10.58
N ASP A 93 13.70 -5.98 9.56
CA ASP A 93 13.80 -5.62 8.14
C ASP A 93 12.45 -5.17 7.56
N ALA A 94 12.24 -3.86 7.52
CA ALA A 94 10.97 -3.27 7.14
C ALA A 94 10.68 -3.45 5.64
N VAL A 95 11.71 -3.41 4.80
CA VAL A 95 11.60 -3.71 3.35
C VAL A 95 11.04 -5.09 3.12
N GLN A 96 11.58 -6.09 3.82
CA GLN A 96 11.12 -7.47 3.66
C GLN A 96 9.68 -7.68 4.14
N VAL A 97 9.27 -7.01 5.23
CA VAL A 97 7.88 -7.00 5.66
C VAL A 97 6.96 -6.45 4.57
N SER A 98 7.35 -5.33 3.93
CA SER A 98 6.57 -4.73 2.84
C SER A 98 6.54 -5.60 1.58
N MET A 99 7.67 -6.21 1.20
CA MET A 99 7.74 -7.18 0.09
C MET A 99 6.79 -8.36 0.33
N LEU A 100 6.84 -8.97 1.51
CA LEU A 100 6.03 -10.14 1.80
C LEU A 100 4.53 -9.79 1.85
N ARG A 101 4.16 -8.62 2.39
CA ARG A 101 2.77 -8.13 2.30
C ARG A 101 2.31 -7.98 0.85
N PHE A 102 3.11 -7.31 0.02
CA PHE A 102 2.82 -7.11 -1.39
C PHE A 102 2.60 -8.45 -2.12
N LEU A 103 3.52 -9.40 -1.95
CA LEU A 103 3.43 -10.72 -2.57
C LEU A 103 2.18 -11.49 -2.10
N LEU A 104 1.88 -11.48 -0.80
CA LEU A 104 0.73 -12.21 -0.26
C LEU A 104 -0.61 -11.58 -0.66
N GLU A 105 -0.71 -10.26 -0.69
CA GLU A 105 -1.90 -9.56 -1.16
C GLU A 105 -2.20 -9.86 -2.64
N LYS A 106 -1.16 -9.98 -3.46
CA LYS A 106 -1.28 -10.24 -4.90
C LYS A 106 -1.50 -11.73 -5.24
N THR A 107 -1.00 -12.64 -4.41
CA THR A 107 -1.19 -14.09 -4.61
C THR A 107 -2.56 -14.60 -4.18
N GLY A 108 -3.26 -13.90 -3.28
CA GLY A 108 -4.58 -14.27 -2.79
C GLY A 108 -4.54 -15.39 -1.74
N GLU A 109 -5.43 -16.38 -1.88
CA GLU A 109 -5.47 -17.54 -0.97
C GLU A 109 -4.26 -18.46 -1.19
N ALA A 110 -3.19 -18.24 -0.43
CA ALA A 110 -1.91 -18.94 -0.55
C ALA A 110 -1.55 -19.66 0.76
N LEU A 111 -0.48 -20.45 0.70
CA LEU A 111 0.17 -21.06 1.85
C LEU A 111 1.63 -20.62 1.92
N VAL A 112 2.12 -20.33 3.12
CA VAL A 112 3.48 -19.86 3.34
C VAL A 112 4.22 -20.88 4.21
N LEU A 113 5.42 -21.26 3.79
CA LEU A 113 6.34 -22.08 4.56
C LEU A 113 7.57 -21.25 4.93
N PHE A 114 7.71 -20.93 6.21
CA PHE A 114 8.90 -20.26 6.74
C PHE A 114 9.97 -21.29 7.08
N ASN A 115 10.98 -21.46 6.23
CA ASN A 115 12.06 -22.42 6.42
C ASN A 115 11.50 -23.85 6.64
N ASP A 116 12.01 -24.62 7.61
CA ASP A 116 11.49 -25.96 7.91
C ASP A 116 10.27 -25.94 8.87
N GLY A 117 9.51 -24.85 8.89
CA GLY A 117 8.36 -24.62 9.76
C GLY A 117 7.10 -25.41 9.39
N ALA A 118 5.96 -25.01 9.96
CA ALA A 118 4.66 -25.46 9.49
C ALA A 118 4.18 -24.54 8.36
N LEU A 119 3.32 -25.05 7.47
CA LEU A 119 2.59 -24.19 6.56
C LEU A 119 1.58 -23.35 7.34
N GLU A 120 1.56 -22.07 6.99
CA GLU A 120 0.62 -21.08 7.49
C GLU A 120 -0.21 -20.54 6.33
N THR A 121 -1.43 -20.13 6.63
CA THR A 121 -2.31 -19.53 5.61
C THR A 121 -1.88 -18.09 5.33
N SER A 122 -2.02 -17.61 4.08
CA SER A 122 -1.66 -16.22 3.76
C SER A 122 -2.42 -15.21 4.60
N GLU A 123 -3.65 -15.51 5.02
CA GLU A 123 -4.47 -14.65 5.88
C GLU A 123 -3.94 -14.55 7.32
N GLU A 124 -3.40 -15.65 7.87
CA GLU A 124 -2.74 -15.65 9.17
C GLU A 124 -1.43 -14.85 9.10
N VAL A 125 -0.63 -15.10 8.07
CA VAL A 125 0.64 -14.40 7.86
C VAL A 125 0.40 -12.90 7.66
N LEU A 126 -0.57 -12.49 6.84
CA LEU A 126 -0.91 -11.08 6.64
C LEU A 126 -1.37 -10.40 7.93
N ARG A 127 -2.12 -11.10 8.80
CA ARG A 127 -2.55 -10.58 10.11
C ARG A 127 -1.35 -10.34 11.04
N ASP A 128 -0.37 -11.23 11.02
CA ASP A 128 0.84 -11.09 11.82
C ASP A 128 1.77 -10.01 11.23
N LEU A 129 1.91 -9.96 9.92
CA LEU A 129 2.65 -8.91 9.22
C LEU A 129 2.05 -7.54 9.51
N ALA A 130 0.72 -7.37 9.56
CA ALA A 130 0.07 -6.08 9.86
C ALA A 130 0.48 -5.47 11.21
N ARG A 131 1.01 -6.27 12.14
CA ARG A 131 1.52 -5.82 13.44
C ARG A 131 2.99 -5.40 13.41
N LYS A 132 3.71 -5.71 12.33
CA LYS A 132 5.13 -5.39 12.13
C LYS A 132 5.30 -4.07 11.38
N ARG A 133 6.50 -3.48 11.46
CA ARG A 133 6.83 -2.26 10.72
C ARG A 133 7.17 -2.62 9.28
N GLY A 134 6.53 -1.98 8.32
CA GLY A 134 6.89 -2.06 6.90
C GLY A 134 7.70 -0.85 6.46
N ALA A 135 8.45 -0.99 5.36
CA ALA A 135 9.11 0.12 4.68
C ALA A 135 8.08 1.14 4.22
N ALA A 136 8.30 2.41 4.56
CA ALA A 136 7.50 3.51 4.08
C ALA A 136 7.62 3.60 2.55
N ASP A 137 6.58 4.04 1.85
CA ASP A 137 6.64 4.35 0.42
C ASP A 137 6.98 3.17 -0.52
N PHE A 138 6.98 1.93 -0.02
CA PHE A 138 7.36 0.73 -0.78
C PHE A 138 6.55 0.52 -2.07
N LEU A 139 5.27 0.91 -2.12
CA LEU A 139 4.37 0.69 -3.27
C LEU A 139 4.12 1.92 -4.15
N LEU A 140 4.91 2.99 -4.03
CA LEU A 140 4.69 4.19 -4.84
C LEU A 140 5.16 4.00 -6.29
N GLU A 141 4.26 3.49 -7.14
CA GLU A 141 4.33 3.73 -8.58
C GLU A 141 4.07 5.22 -8.87
N LYS A 142 5.01 5.85 -9.59
CA LYS A 142 4.82 7.14 -10.25
C LYS A 142 4.21 6.87 -11.64
N PRO A 143 2.94 7.21 -11.97
CA PRO A 143 2.40 6.96 -13.30
C PRO A 143 2.66 8.13 -14.25
N ALA A 144 3.04 7.81 -15.50
CA ALA A 144 3.00 8.74 -16.63
C ALA A 144 1.54 8.98 -17.11
N ALA A 145 1.22 10.22 -17.46
CA ALA A 145 -0.11 10.69 -17.91
C ALA A 145 -0.34 10.48 -19.44
N PRO A 146 -1.53 10.75 -20.06
CA PRO A 146 -2.96 10.70 -19.63
C PRO A 146 -3.95 10.11 -20.70
N ALA A 147 -5.18 9.72 -20.29
CA ALA A 147 -6.46 9.97 -21.02
C ALA A 147 -7.68 9.54 -20.16
N ARG A 148 -8.75 10.34 -20.15
CA ARG A 148 -9.94 10.26 -19.26
C ARG A 148 -11.24 10.10 -20.11
N PRO A 149 -12.46 9.95 -19.54
CA PRO A 149 -13.22 8.75 -19.12
C PRO A 149 -14.60 8.61 -19.88
N PRO A 150 -15.56 7.68 -19.55
CA PRO A 150 -16.61 7.94 -18.51
C PRO A 150 -17.11 6.62 -17.80
N ALA A 151 -17.96 6.54 -16.75
CA ALA A 151 -18.85 7.47 -16.05
C ALA A 151 -19.37 6.91 -14.68
N ARG A 152 -19.77 7.85 -13.80
CA ARG A 152 -20.90 7.85 -12.83
C ARG A 152 -20.92 6.93 -11.59
N ARG A 153 -21.02 7.57 -10.41
CA ARG A 153 -22.29 7.73 -9.65
C ARG A 153 -22.20 8.95 -8.73
N GLY A 154 -23.30 9.69 -8.63
CA GLY A 154 -23.36 10.98 -7.94
C GLY A 154 -24.07 10.92 -6.60
N VAL A 155 -23.85 11.98 -5.82
CA VAL A 155 -24.72 12.45 -4.74
C VAL A 155 -24.90 13.96 -4.94
N LYS A 156 -26.12 14.44 -4.75
CA LYS A 156 -26.57 15.79 -5.09
C LYS A 156 -26.34 16.69 -3.87
N ALA A 157 -25.39 17.63 -3.94
CA ALA A 157 -25.17 18.65 -2.92
C ALA A 157 -26.02 19.90 -3.18
N THR A 158 -26.62 20.44 -2.12
CA THR A 158 -27.37 21.70 -2.05
C THR A 158 -26.51 22.90 -2.45
N GLY A 159 -27.14 23.96 -3.00
CA GLY A 159 -26.48 25.00 -3.80
C GLY A 159 -25.25 25.71 -3.23
N ASP A 160 -25.13 25.85 -1.91
CA ASP A 160 -23.92 26.41 -1.27
C ASP A 160 -22.85 25.34 -0.99
N ASP A 161 -23.26 24.11 -0.67
CA ASP A 161 -22.36 22.95 -0.49
C ASP A 161 -21.72 22.52 -1.79
N ALA A 162 -22.43 22.62 -2.92
CA ALA A 162 -21.85 22.39 -4.23
C ALA A 162 -20.69 23.37 -4.52
N SER A 163 -20.75 24.60 -4.01
CA SER A 163 -19.66 25.58 -4.14
C SER A 163 -18.50 25.29 -3.18
N GLY A 164 -18.80 24.83 -1.96
CA GLY A 164 -17.83 24.46 -0.93
C GLY A 164 -17.06 23.20 -1.28
N GLU A 165 -17.75 22.15 -1.73
CA GLU A 165 -17.14 20.90 -2.18
C GLU A 165 -16.33 21.09 -3.48
N ALA A 166 -16.82 21.90 -4.42
CA ALA A 166 -16.04 22.26 -5.61
C ALA A 166 -14.77 23.05 -5.23
N ARG A 167 -14.82 23.89 -4.20
CA ARG A 167 -13.65 24.57 -3.65
C ARG A 167 -12.71 23.59 -2.95
N ALA A 168 -13.23 22.70 -2.11
CA ALA A 168 -12.45 21.66 -1.44
C ALA A 168 -11.72 20.79 -2.48
N GLY A 169 -12.39 20.44 -3.58
CA GLY A 169 -11.76 19.72 -4.70
C GLY A 169 -10.64 20.50 -5.38
N ARG A 170 -10.78 21.82 -5.56
CA ARG A 170 -9.67 22.64 -6.09
C ARG A 170 -8.51 22.75 -5.12
N VAL A 171 -8.78 22.91 -3.83
CA VAL A 171 -7.76 22.95 -2.78
C VAL A 171 -7.03 21.61 -2.71
N GLU A 172 -7.75 20.50 -2.64
CA GLU A 172 -7.20 19.15 -2.65
C GLU A 172 -6.36 18.93 -3.91
N GLN A 173 -6.85 19.31 -5.09
CA GLN A 173 -6.10 19.18 -6.33
C GLN A 173 -4.79 19.97 -6.30
N MET A 174 -4.78 21.20 -5.77
CA MET A 174 -3.55 22.01 -5.64
C MET A 174 -2.58 21.40 -4.63
N LEU A 175 -3.08 20.89 -3.50
CA LEU A 175 -2.27 20.19 -2.49
C LEU A 175 -1.67 18.90 -3.05
N SER A 176 -2.47 18.10 -3.75
CA SER A 176 -2.05 16.86 -4.40
C SER A 176 -1.09 17.12 -5.56
N ALA A 177 -1.27 18.21 -6.33
CA ALA A 177 -0.31 18.64 -7.34
C ALA A 177 1.05 19.00 -6.73
N ALA A 178 1.04 19.67 -5.58
CA ALA A 178 2.26 19.98 -4.85
C ALA A 178 2.95 18.74 -4.25
N ARG A 179 2.20 17.68 -3.92
CA ARG A 179 2.79 16.41 -3.45
C ARG A 179 3.62 15.70 -4.53
N VAL A 180 3.32 15.93 -5.81
CA VAL A 180 3.98 15.25 -6.93
C VAL A 180 4.94 16.15 -7.73
N ASN A 181 4.98 17.46 -7.43
CA ASN A 181 5.92 18.42 -8.01
C ASN A 181 6.81 19.03 -6.91
N PRO A 182 8.09 18.63 -6.82
CA PRO A 182 9.01 19.09 -5.77
C PRO A 182 9.17 20.61 -5.68
N GLU A 183 9.16 21.32 -6.81
CA GLU A 183 9.31 22.78 -6.83
C GLU A 183 8.07 23.46 -6.23
N LEU A 184 6.88 23.01 -6.62
CA LEU A 184 5.62 23.48 -6.03
C LEU A 184 5.46 23.04 -4.57
N SER A 185 6.05 21.90 -4.19
CA SER A 185 5.97 21.37 -2.82
C SER A 185 6.60 22.31 -1.80
N ILE A 186 7.69 22.98 -2.16
CA ILE A 186 8.40 23.93 -1.29
C ILE A 186 7.51 25.15 -1.05
N ASP A 187 6.96 25.73 -2.12
CA ASP A 187 6.11 26.90 -2.04
C ASP A 187 4.79 26.62 -1.30
N VAL A 188 4.19 25.45 -1.53
CA VAL A 188 2.98 25.01 -0.82
C VAL A 188 3.26 24.72 0.65
N VAL A 189 4.41 24.12 0.99
CA VAL A 189 4.82 23.95 2.39
C VAL A 189 5.01 25.31 3.07
N GLU A 190 5.56 26.30 2.38
CA GLU A 190 5.68 27.66 2.93
C GLU A 190 4.31 28.31 3.15
N VAL A 191 3.38 28.15 2.20
CA VAL A 191 1.97 28.59 2.36
C VAL A 191 1.32 27.91 3.55
N LEU A 192 1.45 26.59 3.70
CA LEU A 192 0.86 25.84 4.82
C LEU A 192 1.48 26.23 6.17
N ARG A 193 2.79 26.51 6.23
CA ARG A 193 3.45 27.00 7.45
C ARG A 193 2.89 28.35 7.90
N LYS A 194 2.57 29.24 6.96
CA LYS A 194 1.98 30.57 7.22
C LYS A 194 0.46 30.51 7.43
N THR A 195 -0.18 29.38 7.11
CA THR A 195 -1.61 29.19 7.29
C THR A 195 -1.95 28.92 8.76
N PRO A 196 -3.05 29.49 9.30
CA PRO A 196 -3.53 29.20 10.65
C PRO A 196 -3.79 27.72 10.88
N ASP A 197 -3.78 27.29 12.14
CA ASP A 197 -3.83 25.87 12.52
C ASP A 197 -5.04 25.13 11.93
N LEU A 198 -6.22 25.75 11.99
CA LEU A 198 -7.44 25.20 11.40
C LEU A 198 -7.30 24.97 9.89
N GLY A 199 -6.55 25.81 9.18
CA GLY A 199 -6.32 25.66 7.74
C GLY A 199 -5.34 24.55 7.41
N ARG A 200 -4.34 24.32 8.27
CA ARG A 200 -3.46 23.16 8.14
C ARG A 200 -4.20 21.85 8.42
N ARG A 201 -5.03 21.83 9.47
CA ARG A 201 -5.87 20.67 9.80
C ARG A 201 -6.88 20.36 8.70
N TYR A 202 -7.49 21.40 8.12
CA TYR A 202 -8.36 21.25 6.96
C TYR A 202 -7.60 20.74 5.72
N ALA A 203 -6.41 21.27 5.42
CA ALA A 203 -5.57 20.76 4.33
C ALA A 203 -5.18 19.29 4.52
N ALA A 204 -4.79 18.91 5.74
CA ALA A 204 -4.47 17.53 6.09
C ALA A 204 -5.68 16.61 5.90
N LEU A 205 -6.86 17.04 6.36
CA LEU A 205 -8.10 16.29 6.18
C LEU A 205 -8.42 16.07 4.69
N LEU A 206 -8.25 17.09 3.84
CA LEU A 206 -8.46 16.93 2.40
C LEU A 206 -7.42 16.01 1.74
N ILE A 207 -6.19 15.97 2.23
CA ILE A 207 -5.14 15.06 1.74
C ILE A 207 -5.45 13.61 2.12
N GLU A 208 -5.99 13.38 3.32
CA GLU A 208 -6.26 12.05 3.87
C GLU A 208 -7.58 11.46 3.36
N GLU A 209 -8.65 12.26 3.37
CA GLU A 209 -10.01 11.79 3.10
C GLU A 209 -10.57 12.30 1.76
N GLY A 210 -9.86 13.18 1.07
CA GLY A 210 -10.26 13.73 -0.22
C GLY A 210 -11.23 14.91 -0.12
N ALA A 211 -11.70 15.36 -1.28
CA ALA A 211 -12.62 16.49 -1.39
C ALA A 211 -13.98 16.18 -0.72
N MET A 212 -14.44 17.07 0.15
CA MET A 212 -15.70 16.93 0.87
C MET A 212 -16.38 18.28 1.08
N SER A 213 -17.65 18.27 1.50
CA SER A 213 -18.41 19.49 1.79
C SER A 213 -17.88 20.21 3.04
N ASP A 214 -18.07 21.55 3.12
CA ASP A 214 -17.69 22.32 4.32
C ASP A 214 -18.42 21.81 5.58
N ALA A 215 -19.64 21.28 5.43
CA ALA A 215 -20.42 20.72 6.53
C ALA A 215 -19.78 19.42 7.08
N SER A 216 -19.38 18.52 6.18
CA SER A 216 -18.70 17.27 6.56
C SER A 216 -17.35 17.54 7.19
N ALA A 217 -16.56 18.46 6.61
CA ALA A 217 -15.28 18.85 7.18
C ALA A 217 -15.42 19.53 8.55
N ALA A 218 -16.46 20.34 8.76
CA ALA A 218 -16.74 20.97 10.05
C ALA A 218 -17.08 19.95 11.14
N GLU A 219 -17.86 18.93 10.80
CA GLU A 219 -18.18 17.82 11.69
C GLU A 219 -16.91 17.05 12.08
N THR A 220 -16.08 16.67 11.10
CA THR A 220 -14.84 15.93 11.35
C THR A 220 -13.82 16.74 12.16
N LEU A 221 -13.73 18.05 11.91
CA LEU A 221 -12.78 18.93 12.61
C LEU A 221 -13.29 19.44 13.96
N GLY A 222 -14.59 19.27 14.25
CA GLY A 222 -15.25 19.73 15.45
C GLY A 222 -15.34 21.26 15.57
N VAL A 223 -15.57 21.96 14.45
CA VAL A 223 -15.64 23.43 14.39
C VAL A 223 -16.87 23.92 13.63
N ASP A 224 -17.13 25.23 13.64
CA ASP A 224 -18.27 25.79 12.92
C ASP A 224 -18.07 25.79 11.40
N ARG A 225 -19.12 25.43 10.65
CA ARG A 225 -19.10 25.36 9.18
C ARG A 225 -18.63 26.65 8.52
N SER A 226 -19.02 27.81 9.06
CA SER A 226 -18.59 29.11 8.54
C SER A 226 -17.10 29.37 8.71
N GLU A 227 -16.48 28.79 9.74
CA GLU A 227 -15.04 28.92 9.98
C GLU A 227 -14.25 28.06 8.99
N VAL A 228 -14.72 26.83 8.72
CA VAL A 228 -14.16 25.97 7.68
C VAL A 228 -14.25 26.64 6.32
N GLY A 229 -15.42 27.16 5.95
CA GLY A 229 -15.60 27.84 4.66
C GLY A 229 -14.68 29.06 4.49
N ALA A 230 -14.52 29.87 5.54
CA ALA A 230 -13.64 31.04 5.51
C ALA A 230 -12.16 30.68 5.41
N VAL A 231 -11.74 29.62 6.10
CA VAL A 231 -10.35 29.13 6.07
C VAL A 231 -10.05 28.44 4.75
N ALA A 232 -10.98 27.63 4.23
CA ALA A 232 -10.86 26.97 2.93
C ALA A 232 -10.72 27.98 1.79
N ALA A 233 -11.49 29.07 1.81
CA ALA A 233 -11.38 30.14 0.81
C ALA A 233 -10.02 30.86 0.84
N LYS A 234 -9.52 31.17 2.05
CA LYS A 234 -8.20 31.81 2.20
C LYS A 234 -7.07 30.89 1.77
N LEU A 235 -7.17 29.61 2.11
CA LEU A 235 -6.21 28.59 1.69
C LEU A 235 -6.22 28.39 0.17
N GLU A 236 -7.39 28.35 -0.47
CA GLU A 236 -7.51 28.25 -1.93
C GLU A 236 -6.78 29.41 -2.63
N VAL A 237 -6.98 30.65 -2.16
CA VAL A 237 -6.33 31.83 -2.73
C VAL A 237 -4.81 31.77 -2.53
N ALA A 238 -4.35 31.39 -1.34
CA ALA A 238 -2.93 31.33 -1.03
C ALA A 238 -2.21 30.24 -1.82
N LEU A 239 -2.83 29.07 -2.02
CA LEU A 239 -2.28 27.99 -2.84
C LEU A 239 -2.27 28.35 -4.32
N ARG A 240 -3.35 28.96 -4.85
CA ARG A 240 -3.39 29.37 -6.26
C ARG A 240 -2.27 30.36 -6.60
N ALA A 241 -1.93 31.27 -5.70
CA ALA A 241 -0.87 32.24 -5.91
C ALA A 241 0.51 31.61 -6.18
N VAL A 242 0.74 30.38 -5.70
CA VAL A 242 2.00 29.64 -5.89
C VAL A 242 1.90 28.52 -6.91
N THR A 243 0.68 28.04 -7.24
CA THR A 243 0.48 26.96 -8.22
C THR A 243 0.07 27.41 -9.62
N GLY A 244 -0.31 28.69 -9.80
CA GLY A 244 -0.75 29.27 -11.09
C GLY A 244 -2.26 29.24 -11.29
#